data_AF-A0A8C0VNR3-F1
#
_entry.id   AF-A0A8C0VNR3-F1
#
_cell.length_a   1.000
_cell.length_b   1.000
_cell.length_c   1.000
_cell.angle_alpha   90.00
_cell.angle_beta   90.00
_cell.angle_gamma   90.00
#
_symmetry.space_group_name_H-M   'P 1'
#
loop_
_entity.id
_entity.type
_entity.pdbx_description
1 polymer ?
#
loop_
_entity_poly.entity_id
_entity_poly.type
_entity_poly.pdbx_seq_one_letter_code
_entity_poly.pdbx_strand_id
1 'polypeptide(L)'
;MFPARKWSGAFRAIRLQHFRSHSVSRASPNLIFVPACLPPDPVEVEELQRFVSNSKRLFVMTGAGISTESGIPDYRSEGVGLYARTDRRPVQHAEFVRSASARQRYWARNFVGWPQFSSHQPNKAHLVLRDWEKLGKLHWLVTQNVDALHSKAGSQRMTELHGCTHRVFCLACGDRILRSELQEHFEALNPTWKAEAFGVAPDGDVFLTDEQVRNFQVPACRKCGGILKPDVTFFGDTVSQEKVSFVHQRLAESDSMLVAGSSMQVSRSVPQTAFLLLCCYACNDPWSHSLGLQMACGSDQPLQSFSVFYFYSGWNLALWVTCLGFLVPLLPDYFMLL
;
A
#
# COMPACT_ATOMS: atom_id res chain seq x y z
N MET A 1 -72.01 9.39 16.07
CA MET A 1 -71.55 9.93 14.77
C MET A 1 -70.28 10.73 15.03
N PHE A 2 -69.18 10.64 14.29
CA PHE A 2 -68.85 9.84 13.09
C PHE A 2 -67.67 8.87 13.36
N PRO A 3 -67.49 7.77 12.60
CA PRO A 3 -66.38 6.84 12.75
C PRO A 3 -65.14 7.21 11.92
N ALA A 4 -63.95 6.78 12.39
CA ALA A 4 -62.69 6.95 11.66
C ALA A 4 -62.55 5.98 10.46
N ARG A 5 -61.81 6.39 9.42
CA ARG A 5 -61.54 5.57 8.23
C ARG A 5 -60.45 4.53 8.47
N LYS A 6 -60.69 3.29 8.04
CA LYS A 6 -59.65 2.25 7.92
C LYS A 6 -58.80 2.51 6.67
N TRP A 7 -57.52 2.15 6.74
CA TRP A 7 -56.69 1.79 5.58
C TRP A 7 -56.31 0.31 5.67
N SER A 8 -56.16 -0.35 4.53
CA SER A 8 -55.93 -1.79 4.43
C SER A 8 -54.87 -2.08 3.36
N GLY A 9 -53.78 -2.75 3.72
CA GLY A 9 -52.65 -3.00 2.81
C GLY A 9 -51.81 -4.21 3.24
N ALA A 10 -52.13 -5.37 2.67
CA ALA A 10 -51.51 -6.69 2.80
C ALA A 10 -50.05 -6.77 3.32
N PHE A 11 -49.86 -7.43 4.46
CA PHE A 11 -48.62 -8.18 4.73
C PHE A 11 -48.67 -9.53 4.00
N ARG A 12 -47.64 -9.85 3.21
CA ARG A 12 -47.40 -11.21 2.69
C ARG A 12 -46.18 -11.81 3.40
N ALA A 13 -46.41 -12.82 4.25
CA ALA A 13 -45.33 -13.65 4.76
C ALA A 13 -44.77 -14.53 3.64
N ILE A 14 -43.45 -14.51 3.43
CA ILE A 14 -42.76 -15.39 2.49
C ILE A 14 -42.16 -16.57 3.26
N ARG A 15 -42.34 -17.78 2.74
CA ARG A 15 -41.86 -19.02 3.37
C ARG A 15 -40.34 -19.09 3.39
N LEU A 16 -39.78 -19.51 4.53
CA LEU A 16 -38.45 -20.11 4.58
C LEU A 16 -38.44 -21.38 3.71
N GLN A 17 -37.55 -21.46 2.74
CA GLN A 17 -37.22 -22.69 2.01
C GLN A 17 -35.83 -23.17 2.41
N HIS A 18 -35.69 -24.48 2.66
CA HIS A 18 -34.40 -25.07 3.02
C HIS A 18 -33.44 -25.04 1.82
N PHE A 19 -32.27 -24.44 2.00
CA PHE A 19 -31.14 -24.67 1.10
C PHE A 19 -30.27 -25.82 1.64
N ARG A 20 -29.91 -26.75 0.75
CA ARG A 20 -29.01 -27.87 1.07
C ARG A 20 -27.57 -27.37 1.11
N SER A 21 -26.78 -27.91 2.03
CA SER A 21 -25.33 -27.69 2.09
C SER A 21 -24.65 -28.16 0.80
N HIS A 22 -23.85 -27.29 0.17
CA HIS A 22 -22.96 -27.63 -0.95
C HIS A 22 -21.62 -26.94 -0.77
N SER A 23 -20.53 -27.72 -0.92
CA SER A 23 -19.13 -27.35 -1.21
C SER A 23 -18.54 -26.03 -0.67
N VAL A 24 -17.46 -26.15 0.11
CA VAL A 24 -16.57 -25.05 0.52
C VAL A 24 -16.15 -24.18 -0.69
N SER A 25 -16.39 -22.87 -0.61
CA SER A 25 -15.97 -21.91 -1.64
C SER A 25 -14.47 -21.63 -1.57
N ARG A 26 -13.81 -21.60 -2.74
CA ARG A 26 -12.44 -21.05 -2.85
C ARG A 26 -12.46 -19.56 -2.52
N ALA A 27 -11.44 -19.08 -1.80
CA ALA A 27 -11.24 -17.66 -1.56
C ALA A 27 -11.04 -16.87 -2.87
N SER A 28 -11.41 -15.59 -2.88
CA SER A 28 -11.23 -14.73 -4.06
C SER A 28 -9.74 -14.51 -4.34
N PRO A 29 -9.28 -14.62 -5.61
CA PRO A 29 -7.85 -14.64 -5.95
C PRO A 29 -7.09 -13.37 -5.57
N ASN A 30 -7.77 -12.23 -5.42
CA ASN A 30 -7.14 -10.95 -5.07
C ASN A 30 -6.75 -10.86 -3.57
N LEU A 31 -7.20 -11.78 -2.72
CA LEU A 31 -6.97 -11.72 -1.26
C LEU A 31 -5.77 -12.56 -0.79
N ILE A 32 -5.00 -13.17 -1.69
CA ILE A 32 -3.87 -14.07 -1.35
C ILE A 32 -2.70 -13.39 -0.61
N PHE A 33 -2.70 -12.06 -0.52
CA PHE A 33 -1.70 -11.27 0.22
C PHE A 33 -2.30 -10.46 1.37
N VAL A 34 -3.62 -10.53 1.58
CA VAL A 34 -4.31 -10.01 2.77
C VAL A 34 -4.05 -11.01 3.90
N PRO A 35 -3.86 -10.57 5.17
CA PRO A 35 -3.48 -11.48 6.24
C PRO A 35 -4.69 -12.24 6.77
N ALA A 36 -4.46 -13.17 7.69
CA ALA A 36 -5.49 -13.51 8.65
C ALA A 36 -5.74 -12.30 9.57
N CYS A 37 -7.00 -11.90 9.73
CA CYS A 37 -7.45 -10.95 10.74
C CYS A 37 -8.82 -11.39 11.27
N LEU A 38 -9.21 -10.89 12.44
CA LEU A 38 -10.57 -11.01 12.93
C LEU A 38 -11.49 -9.98 12.21
N PRO A 39 -12.82 -10.11 12.33
CA PRO A 39 -13.72 -8.99 12.08
C PRO A 39 -13.36 -7.79 13.00
N PRO A 40 -13.45 -6.54 12.52
CA PRO A 40 -13.20 -5.36 13.35
C PRO A 40 -14.29 -5.16 14.41
N ASP A 41 -13.94 -4.69 15.60
CA ASP A 41 -14.91 -4.33 16.64
C ASP A 41 -15.75 -3.09 16.21
N PRO A 42 -17.09 -3.13 16.28
CA PRO A 42 -17.93 -1.97 15.97
C PRO A 42 -17.60 -0.70 16.79
N VAL A 43 -17.13 -0.85 18.04
CA VAL A 43 -16.91 0.27 18.97
C VAL A 43 -15.90 1.27 18.43
N GLU A 44 -14.78 0.79 17.89
CA GLU A 44 -13.67 1.67 17.51
C GLU A 44 -13.47 1.86 16.00
N VAL A 45 -14.23 1.13 15.16
CA VAL A 45 -14.69 1.70 13.87
C VAL A 45 -15.42 3.04 14.10
N GLU A 46 -16.24 3.15 15.16
CA GLU A 46 -16.88 4.41 15.53
C GLU A 46 -15.86 5.45 16.06
N GLU A 47 -14.82 5.03 16.80
CA GLU A 47 -13.74 5.92 17.24
C GLU A 47 -12.93 6.48 16.08
N LEU A 48 -12.59 5.66 15.08
CA LEU A 48 -11.99 6.11 13.83
C LEU A 48 -12.91 7.10 13.10
N GLN A 49 -14.22 6.81 13.02
CA GLN A 49 -15.19 7.71 12.42
C GLN A 49 -15.24 9.05 13.16
N ARG A 50 -15.26 9.05 14.51
CA ARG A 50 -15.21 10.26 15.33
C ARG A 50 -13.90 11.04 15.12
N PHE A 51 -12.75 10.35 15.07
CA PHE A 51 -11.44 10.97 14.82
C PHE A 51 -11.36 11.69 13.46
N VAL A 52 -11.74 11.00 12.37
CA VAL A 52 -11.76 11.58 11.01
C VAL A 52 -12.83 12.67 10.88
N SER A 53 -13.96 12.54 11.59
CA SER A 53 -14.99 13.58 11.63
C SER A 53 -14.52 14.86 12.33
N ASN A 54 -13.70 14.73 13.38
CA ASN A 54 -13.20 15.87 14.16
C ASN A 54 -11.97 16.55 13.53
N SER A 55 -11.09 15.81 12.84
CA SER A 55 -9.96 16.40 12.10
C SER A 55 -10.42 17.37 11.01
N LYS A 56 -9.71 18.48 10.82
CA LYS A 56 -9.95 19.45 9.73
C LYS A 56 -8.82 19.46 8.71
N ARG A 57 -7.64 18.93 9.05
CA ARG A 57 -6.46 18.83 8.20
C ARG A 57 -5.75 17.51 8.49
N LEU A 58 -6.31 16.40 8.01
CA LEU A 58 -5.78 15.05 8.25
C LEU A 58 -4.51 14.81 7.41
N PHE A 59 -3.39 14.55 8.07
CA PHE A 59 -2.20 13.96 7.43
C PHE A 59 -2.41 12.45 7.34
N VAL A 60 -2.12 11.85 6.19
CA VAL A 60 -2.25 10.40 5.98
C VAL A 60 -0.92 9.82 5.54
N MET A 61 -0.47 8.73 6.16
CA MET A 61 0.67 7.94 5.69
C MET A 61 0.26 6.52 5.34
N THR A 62 0.67 6.04 4.17
CA THR A 62 0.33 4.69 3.70
C THR A 62 1.56 3.81 3.46
N GLY A 63 1.46 2.53 3.78
CA GLY A 63 2.46 1.49 3.49
C GLY A 63 1.87 0.33 2.67
N ALA A 64 2.71 -0.65 2.34
CA ALA A 64 2.40 -1.69 1.35
C ALA A 64 1.16 -2.54 1.70
N GLY A 65 0.79 -2.64 2.98
CA GLY A 65 -0.43 -3.31 3.44
C GLY A 65 -1.70 -2.75 2.80
N ILE A 66 -1.75 -1.46 2.44
CA ILE A 66 -2.92 -0.85 1.77
C ILE A 66 -3.14 -1.40 0.35
N SER A 67 -2.12 -2.01 -0.27
CA SER A 67 -2.15 -2.53 -1.64
C SER A 67 -2.40 -4.05 -1.71
N THR A 68 -2.54 -4.72 -0.56
CA THR A 68 -2.81 -6.17 -0.47
C THR A 68 -4.14 -6.57 -1.10
N GLU A 69 -5.23 -5.83 -0.84
CA GLU A 69 -6.53 -5.99 -1.52
C GLU A 69 -6.45 -5.76 -3.05
N SER A 70 -5.42 -5.07 -3.54
CA SER A 70 -5.16 -4.84 -4.97
C SER A 70 -4.34 -5.96 -5.63
N GLY A 71 -3.98 -7.02 -4.91
CA GLY A 71 -3.16 -8.12 -5.42
C GLY A 71 -1.66 -7.86 -5.39
N ILE A 72 -1.19 -6.80 -4.72
CA ILE A 72 0.24 -6.52 -4.51
C ILE A 72 0.63 -6.99 -3.10
N PRO A 73 1.65 -7.84 -2.92
CA PRO A 73 2.08 -8.26 -1.59
C PRO A 73 2.72 -7.11 -0.81
N ASP A 74 2.78 -7.24 0.51
CA ASP A 74 3.65 -6.41 1.36
C ASP A 74 4.98 -7.11 1.69
N TYR A 75 5.83 -6.45 2.48
CA TYR A 75 7.17 -6.93 2.84
C TYR A 75 7.23 -7.86 4.06
N ARG A 76 6.36 -7.71 5.06
CA ARG A 76 6.63 -8.15 6.46
C ARG A 76 5.54 -8.98 7.12
N SER A 77 4.32 -8.97 6.59
CA SER A 77 3.17 -9.61 7.22
C SER A 77 3.36 -11.10 7.48
N GLU A 78 2.87 -11.58 8.62
CA GLU A 78 3.00 -12.98 8.99
C GLU A 78 2.29 -13.90 7.96
N GLY A 79 2.97 -14.98 7.56
CA GLY A 79 2.52 -15.92 6.52
C GLY A 79 2.47 -15.39 5.08
N VAL A 80 2.18 -14.10 4.86
CA VAL A 80 1.86 -13.52 3.53
C VAL A 80 2.83 -12.44 3.03
N GLY A 81 3.66 -11.85 3.88
CA GLY A 81 4.66 -10.86 3.51
C GLY A 81 5.87 -11.47 2.78
N LEU A 82 6.59 -10.66 2.00
CA LEU A 82 7.75 -11.10 1.21
C LEU A 82 8.83 -11.78 2.04
N TYR A 83 9.20 -11.18 3.18
CA TYR A 83 10.26 -11.70 4.08
C TYR A 83 9.79 -12.89 4.94
N ALA A 84 8.47 -13.02 5.17
CA ALA A 84 7.90 -14.19 5.84
C ALA A 84 7.84 -15.42 4.92
N ARG A 85 7.67 -15.21 3.60
CA ARG A 85 7.61 -16.28 2.59
C ARG A 85 8.94 -16.59 1.90
N THR A 86 9.95 -15.72 1.97
CA THR A 86 11.18 -15.86 1.16
C THR A 86 12.40 -15.21 1.80
N ASP A 87 13.57 -15.80 1.55
CA ASP A 87 14.89 -15.20 1.86
C ASP A 87 15.30 -14.04 0.93
N ARG A 88 14.38 -13.49 0.13
CA ARG A 88 14.70 -12.40 -0.81
C ARG A 88 15.24 -11.19 -0.06
N ARG A 89 16.44 -10.76 -0.45
CA ARG A 89 17.04 -9.50 0.00
C ARG A 89 16.76 -8.42 -1.05
N PRO A 90 16.44 -7.18 -0.64
CA PRO A 90 16.29 -6.05 -1.57
C PRO A 90 17.59 -5.76 -2.33
N VAL A 91 17.46 -5.12 -3.50
CA VAL A 91 18.63 -4.60 -4.24
C VAL A 91 19.22 -3.40 -3.48
N GLN A 92 20.53 -3.47 -3.24
CA GLN A 92 21.30 -2.39 -2.62
C GLN A 92 21.67 -1.34 -3.67
N HIS A 93 21.51 -0.05 -3.33
CA HIS A 93 21.82 1.07 -4.22
C HIS A 93 23.28 1.03 -4.71
N ALA A 94 24.22 0.79 -3.81
CA ALA A 94 25.63 0.68 -4.12
C ALA A 94 25.95 -0.50 -5.07
N GLU A 95 25.22 -1.61 -4.98
CA GLU A 95 25.37 -2.74 -5.91
C GLU A 95 24.86 -2.35 -7.30
N PHE A 96 23.66 -1.78 -7.38
CA PHE A 96 23.05 -1.34 -8.65
C PHE A 96 23.90 -0.30 -9.37
N VAL A 97 24.47 0.69 -8.67
CA VAL A 97 25.33 1.71 -9.28
C VAL A 97 26.66 1.10 -9.74
N ARG A 98 27.29 0.23 -8.96
CA ARG A 98 28.65 -0.28 -9.24
C ARG A 98 28.69 -1.48 -10.18
N SER A 99 27.67 -2.33 -10.23
CA SER A 99 27.69 -3.60 -10.97
C SER A 99 26.75 -3.61 -12.18
N ALA A 100 27.30 -3.86 -13.37
CA ALA A 100 26.53 -4.04 -14.59
C ALA A 100 25.66 -5.31 -14.55
N SER A 101 26.14 -6.41 -13.96
CA SER A 101 25.36 -7.65 -13.81
C SER A 101 24.25 -7.52 -12.77
N ALA A 102 24.42 -6.69 -11.73
CA ALA A 102 23.33 -6.38 -10.79
C ALA A 102 22.22 -5.58 -11.48
N ARG A 103 22.56 -4.63 -12.36
CA ARG A 103 21.58 -3.92 -13.20
C ARG A 103 20.89 -4.85 -14.19
N GLN A 104 21.63 -5.76 -14.82
CA GLN A 104 21.08 -6.78 -15.71
C GLN A 104 20.06 -7.66 -14.98
N ARG A 105 20.43 -8.18 -13.79
CA ARG A 105 19.55 -8.97 -12.92
C ARG A 105 18.30 -8.19 -12.49
N TYR A 106 18.46 -6.96 -12.00
CA TYR A 106 17.32 -6.12 -11.60
C TYR A 106 16.38 -5.86 -12.78
N TRP A 107 16.91 -5.39 -13.91
CA TRP A 107 16.08 -5.01 -15.05
C TRP A 107 15.45 -6.22 -15.75
N ALA A 108 16.10 -7.38 -15.81
CA ALA A 108 15.49 -8.61 -16.33
C ALA A 108 14.28 -9.06 -15.49
N ARG A 109 14.40 -8.99 -14.15
CA ARG A 109 13.31 -9.32 -13.21
C ARG A 109 12.18 -8.30 -13.30
N ASN A 110 12.51 -7.01 -13.21
CA ASN A 110 11.52 -5.93 -13.35
C ASN A 110 10.86 -5.90 -14.74
N PHE A 111 11.53 -6.36 -15.80
CA PHE A 111 10.97 -6.50 -17.14
C PHE A 111 9.85 -7.56 -17.21
N VAL A 112 10.06 -8.74 -16.60
CA VAL A 112 9.04 -9.80 -16.56
C VAL A 112 7.91 -9.48 -15.60
N GLY A 113 8.21 -8.85 -14.45
CA GLY A 113 7.19 -8.47 -13.47
C GLY A 113 6.31 -7.28 -13.90
N TRP A 114 6.82 -6.39 -14.76
CA TRP A 114 6.16 -5.13 -15.11
C TRP A 114 4.73 -5.27 -15.68
N PRO A 115 4.43 -6.13 -16.67
CA PRO A 115 3.08 -6.22 -17.23
C PRO A 115 2.02 -6.57 -16.18
N GLN A 116 2.34 -7.48 -15.25
CA GLN A 116 1.46 -7.76 -14.10
C GLN A 116 1.43 -6.55 -13.16
N PHE A 117 2.59 -6.08 -12.70
CA PHE A 117 2.69 -5.03 -11.69
C PHE A 117 1.95 -3.75 -12.08
N SER A 118 2.16 -3.26 -13.31
CA SER A 118 1.55 -2.03 -13.80
C SER A 118 0.02 -2.14 -13.94
N SER A 119 -0.51 -3.35 -14.17
CA SER A 119 -1.93 -3.60 -14.40
C SER A 119 -2.81 -3.50 -13.14
N HIS A 120 -2.23 -3.62 -11.93
CA HIS A 120 -2.97 -3.53 -10.68
C HIS A 120 -3.70 -2.19 -10.53
N GLN A 121 -4.91 -2.25 -9.98
CA GLN A 121 -5.84 -1.13 -9.85
C GLN A 121 -6.01 -0.71 -8.39
N PRO A 122 -6.34 0.57 -8.12
CA PRO A 122 -6.66 1.05 -6.77
C PRO A 122 -7.87 0.33 -6.19
N ASN A 123 -7.72 -0.23 -4.99
CA ASN A 123 -8.82 -0.78 -4.20
C ASN A 123 -9.62 0.32 -3.48
N LYS A 124 -10.60 -0.08 -2.65
CA LYS A 124 -11.48 0.83 -1.90
C LYS A 124 -10.69 1.84 -1.06
N ALA A 125 -9.66 1.43 -0.31
CA ALA A 125 -8.92 2.32 0.57
C ALA A 125 -8.23 3.49 -0.17
N HIS A 126 -7.73 3.24 -1.38
CA HIS A 126 -7.15 4.28 -2.23
C HIS A 126 -8.23 5.28 -2.72
N LEU A 127 -9.38 4.76 -3.15
CA LEU A 127 -10.52 5.57 -3.59
C LEU A 127 -11.09 6.40 -2.43
N VAL A 128 -11.11 5.85 -1.21
CA VAL A 128 -11.53 6.49 0.05
C VAL A 128 -10.69 7.74 0.34
N LEU A 129 -9.37 7.59 0.38
CA LEU A 129 -8.46 8.69 0.71
C LEU A 129 -8.52 9.81 -0.36
N ARG A 130 -8.67 9.43 -1.62
CA ARG A 130 -8.90 10.33 -2.75
C ARG A 130 -10.21 11.11 -2.64
N ASP A 131 -11.29 10.52 -2.10
CA ASP A 131 -12.53 11.25 -1.85
C ASP A 131 -12.47 12.13 -0.59
N TRP A 132 -11.69 11.76 0.43
CA TRP A 132 -11.37 12.68 1.54
C TRP A 132 -10.53 13.88 1.10
N GLU A 133 -9.66 13.73 0.10
CA GLU A 133 -8.96 14.84 -0.54
C GLU A 133 -9.94 15.80 -1.23
N LYS A 134 -10.86 15.28 -2.05
CA LYS A 134 -11.90 16.09 -2.72
C LYS A 134 -12.85 16.79 -1.76
N LEU A 135 -13.13 16.18 -0.60
CA LEU A 135 -13.96 16.75 0.47
C LEU A 135 -13.18 17.73 1.37
N GLY A 136 -11.90 18.01 1.09
CA GLY A 136 -11.07 18.93 1.86
C GLY A 136 -10.70 18.44 3.26
N LYS A 137 -10.90 17.14 3.55
CA LYS A 137 -10.59 16.50 4.84
C LYS A 137 -9.14 16.06 4.95
N LEU A 138 -8.60 15.51 3.86
CA LEU A 138 -7.19 15.12 3.74
C LEU A 138 -6.36 16.37 3.40
N HIS A 139 -5.42 16.72 4.28
CA HIS A 139 -4.49 17.83 4.05
C HIS A 139 -3.31 17.40 3.19
N TRP A 140 -2.69 16.26 3.52
CA TRP A 140 -1.60 15.70 2.74
C TRP A 140 -1.50 14.18 2.91
N LEU A 141 -1.15 13.46 1.84
CA LEU A 141 -0.88 12.03 1.86
C LEU A 141 0.62 11.78 1.64
N VAL A 142 1.21 10.84 2.37
CA VAL A 142 2.57 10.35 2.12
C VAL A 142 2.50 8.85 1.92
N THR A 143 2.99 8.35 0.79
CA THR A 143 3.07 6.91 0.56
C THR A 143 4.51 6.42 0.60
N GLN A 144 4.72 5.31 1.32
CA GLN A 144 5.95 4.53 1.27
C GLN A 144 5.96 3.57 0.06
N ASN A 145 4.84 3.45 -0.66
CA ASN A 145 4.67 2.52 -1.78
C ASN A 145 5.19 3.13 -3.08
N VAL A 146 5.56 2.25 -4.00
CA VAL A 146 6.10 2.59 -5.33
C VAL A 146 5.18 2.16 -6.48
N ASP A 147 3.93 1.81 -6.16
CA ASP A 147 2.94 1.09 -6.98
C ASP A 147 2.03 1.96 -7.88
N ALA A 148 2.15 3.29 -7.75
CA ALA A 148 1.28 4.30 -8.36
C ALA A 148 -0.22 4.17 -8.03
N LEU A 149 -0.65 3.39 -7.04
CA LEU A 149 -2.09 3.14 -6.83
C LEU A 149 -2.85 4.39 -6.36
N HIS A 150 -2.25 5.27 -5.55
CA HIS A 150 -2.85 6.58 -5.21
C HIS A 150 -2.96 7.48 -6.45
N SER A 151 -1.93 7.50 -7.29
CA SER A 151 -1.88 8.22 -8.56
C SER A 151 -2.96 7.72 -9.54
N LYS A 152 -3.16 6.40 -9.62
CA LYS A 152 -4.24 5.74 -10.39
C LYS A 152 -5.63 6.00 -9.80
N ALA A 153 -5.76 6.15 -8.48
CA ALA A 153 -7.02 6.53 -7.85
C ALA A 153 -7.42 7.98 -8.16
N GLY A 154 -6.45 8.84 -8.47
CA GLY A 154 -6.63 10.26 -8.75
C GLY A 154 -6.39 11.18 -7.54
N SER A 155 -5.59 10.74 -6.57
CA SER A 155 -5.07 11.60 -5.49
C SER A 155 -4.05 12.59 -6.04
N GLN A 156 -4.06 13.85 -5.56
CA GLN A 156 -3.19 14.92 -6.04
C GLN A 156 -2.35 15.55 -4.92
N ARG A 157 -2.86 15.59 -3.69
CA ARG A 157 -2.19 16.20 -2.51
C ARG A 157 -1.29 15.19 -1.81
N MET A 158 -0.29 14.65 -2.54
CA MET A 158 0.52 13.54 -2.06
C MET A 158 2.03 13.66 -2.31
N THR A 159 2.81 12.96 -1.48
CA THR A 159 4.23 12.70 -1.66
C THR A 159 4.50 11.21 -1.72
N GLU A 160 5.02 10.72 -2.86
CA GLU A 160 5.64 9.40 -2.97
C GLU A 160 7.03 9.45 -2.32
N LEU A 161 7.14 9.00 -1.06
CA LEU A 161 8.35 9.15 -0.24
C LEU A 161 9.52 8.40 -0.88
N HIS A 162 9.32 7.12 -1.17
CA HIS A 162 10.29 6.25 -1.85
C HIS A 162 10.23 6.34 -3.38
N GLY A 163 9.37 7.20 -3.95
CA GLY A 163 9.20 7.36 -5.40
C GLY A 163 8.24 6.34 -6.01
N CYS A 164 8.38 6.01 -7.30
CA CYS A 164 7.48 5.11 -8.02
C CYS A 164 8.16 4.38 -9.19
N THR A 165 7.85 3.08 -9.37
CA THR A 165 8.39 2.25 -10.45
C THR A 165 7.88 2.64 -11.83
N HIS A 166 6.77 3.37 -11.93
CA HIS A 166 6.22 3.86 -13.21
C HIS A 166 7.11 4.93 -13.88
N ARG A 167 8.14 5.45 -13.19
CA ARG A 167 9.09 6.43 -13.72
C ARG A 167 10.53 5.90 -13.65
N VAL A 168 11.35 6.33 -14.60
CA VAL A 168 12.77 5.98 -14.68
C VAL A 168 13.57 7.25 -14.94
N PHE A 169 14.76 7.37 -14.35
CA PHE A 169 15.67 8.48 -14.60
C PHE A 169 17.10 8.03 -14.95
N CYS A 170 17.82 8.86 -15.69
CA CYS A 170 19.23 8.65 -15.96
C CYS A 170 20.10 9.20 -14.83
N LEU A 171 21.00 8.36 -14.30
CA LEU A 171 21.95 8.74 -13.24
C LEU A 171 23.01 9.77 -13.69
N ALA A 172 23.20 9.96 -15.00
CA ALA A 172 24.25 10.84 -15.55
C ALA A 172 23.74 12.23 -15.95
N CYS A 173 22.50 12.35 -16.44
CA CYS A 173 21.95 13.62 -16.95
C CYS A 173 20.58 13.99 -16.35
N GLY A 174 20.04 13.19 -15.43
CA GLY A 174 18.73 13.45 -14.80
C GLY A 174 17.52 13.27 -15.72
N ASP A 175 17.71 12.87 -16.98
CA ASP A 175 16.63 12.69 -17.95
C ASP A 175 15.59 11.67 -17.47
N ARG A 176 14.30 11.99 -17.63
CA ARG A 176 13.17 11.21 -17.12
C ARG A 176 12.36 10.62 -18.27
N ILE A 177 12.05 9.34 -18.16
CA ILE A 177 11.23 8.58 -19.12
C ILE A 177 10.17 7.76 -18.36
N LEU A 178 9.08 7.41 -19.04
CA LEU A 178 8.06 6.52 -18.47
C LEU A 178 8.57 5.07 -18.49
N ARG A 179 8.21 4.30 -17.46
CA ARG A 179 8.58 2.87 -17.40
C ARG A 179 7.90 2.04 -18.49
N SER A 180 6.77 2.49 -19.03
CA SER A 180 6.12 1.93 -20.23
C SER A 180 6.97 2.10 -21.49
N GLU A 181 7.48 3.30 -21.76
CA GLU A 181 8.40 3.57 -22.89
C GLU A 181 9.66 2.68 -22.79
N LEU A 182 10.20 2.53 -21.57
CA LEU A 182 11.33 1.63 -21.34
C LEU A 182 10.95 0.15 -21.55
N GLN A 183 9.70 -0.26 -21.33
CA GLN A 183 9.24 -1.62 -21.63
C GLN A 183 9.36 -1.90 -23.13
N GLU A 184 8.83 -1.02 -23.97
CA GLU A 184 8.93 -1.12 -25.44
C GLU A 184 10.40 -1.18 -25.89
N HIS A 185 11.29 -0.43 -25.22
CA HIS A 185 12.74 -0.48 -25.49
C HIS A 185 13.37 -1.80 -25.06
N PHE A 186 12.95 -2.42 -23.94
CA PHE A 186 13.40 -3.76 -23.57
C PHE A 186 12.93 -4.80 -24.58
N GLU A 187 11.68 -4.75 -25.02
CA GLU A 187 11.08 -5.70 -25.97
C GLU A 187 11.79 -5.65 -27.33
N ALA A 188 12.04 -4.44 -27.86
CA ALA A 188 12.79 -4.24 -29.10
C ALA A 188 14.27 -4.67 -29.00
N LEU A 189 14.89 -4.57 -27.81
CA LEU A 189 16.29 -4.95 -27.60
C LEU A 189 16.47 -6.44 -27.24
N ASN A 190 15.41 -7.12 -26.80
CA ASN A 190 15.42 -8.51 -26.32
C ASN A 190 14.39 -9.41 -27.03
N PRO A 191 14.23 -9.36 -28.37
CA PRO A 191 13.07 -9.94 -29.08
C PRO A 191 12.92 -11.46 -28.95
N THR A 192 13.99 -12.18 -28.63
CA THR A 192 14.00 -13.64 -28.42
C THR A 192 14.10 -14.06 -26.95
N TRP A 193 14.27 -13.12 -26.02
CA TRP A 193 14.49 -13.44 -24.60
C TRP A 193 13.14 -13.69 -23.91
N LYS A 194 13.05 -14.79 -23.17
CA LYS A 194 11.87 -15.20 -22.40
C LYS A 194 12.33 -15.90 -21.14
N ALA A 195 11.64 -15.67 -20.03
CA ALA A 195 11.85 -16.41 -18.80
C ALA A 195 10.53 -16.57 -18.04
N GLU A 196 10.35 -17.74 -17.43
CA GLU A 196 9.26 -17.98 -16.47
C GLU A 196 9.66 -17.43 -15.10
N ALA A 197 8.76 -16.65 -14.50
CA ALA A 197 9.00 -15.93 -13.26
C ALA A 197 8.14 -16.49 -12.12
N PHE A 198 8.74 -16.59 -10.93
CA PHE A 198 8.09 -17.19 -9.76
C PHE A 198 7.96 -16.17 -8.62
N GLY A 199 6.72 -15.85 -8.25
CA GLY A 199 6.37 -15.00 -7.10
C GLY A 199 6.76 -13.52 -7.26
N VAL A 200 5.77 -12.63 -7.15
CA VAL A 200 5.95 -11.17 -7.21
C VAL A 200 6.29 -10.56 -5.85
N ALA A 201 6.96 -9.41 -5.85
CA ALA A 201 7.32 -8.57 -4.71
C ALA A 201 6.56 -7.22 -4.73
N PRO A 202 6.57 -6.42 -3.64
CA PRO A 202 5.77 -5.20 -3.51
C PRO A 202 6.14 -4.06 -4.49
N ASP A 203 7.33 -4.15 -5.09
CA ASP A 203 7.89 -3.24 -6.09
C ASP A 203 7.83 -3.80 -7.53
N GLY A 204 7.15 -4.93 -7.73
CA GLY A 204 7.04 -5.60 -9.02
C GLY A 204 8.26 -6.42 -9.42
N ASP A 205 9.24 -6.60 -8.54
CA ASP A 205 10.29 -7.60 -8.73
C ASP A 205 9.71 -9.03 -8.72
N VAL A 206 10.34 -9.93 -9.47
CA VAL A 206 10.02 -11.36 -9.53
C VAL A 206 11.30 -12.18 -9.44
N PHE A 207 11.23 -13.45 -9.03
CA PHE A 207 12.43 -14.29 -9.04
C PHE A 207 12.75 -14.81 -10.45
N LEU A 208 14.01 -14.61 -10.83
CA LEU A 208 14.71 -15.25 -11.94
C LEU A 208 16.09 -15.70 -11.46
N THR A 209 16.59 -16.83 -11.95
CA THR A 209 17.96 -17.28 -11.69
C THR A 209 18.98 -16.47 -12.48
N ASP A 210 20.23 -16.42 -12.01
CA ASP A 210 21.33 -15.79 -12.76
C ASP A 210 21.55 -16.45 -14.14
N GLU A 211 21.12 -17.71 -14.33
CA GLU A 211 21.10 -18.41 -15.62
C GLU A 211 20.03 -17.87 -16.58
N GLN A 212 18.80 -17.64 -16.10
CA GLN A 212 17.72 -17.04 -16.91
C GLN A 212 18.04 -15.58 -17.30
N VAL A 213 18.73 -14.85 -16.41
CA VAL A 213 19.17 -13.47 -16.64
C VAL A 213 20.27 -13.36 -17.72
N ARG A 214 20.98 -14.44 -18.05
CA ARG A 214 22.05 -14.41 -19.05
C ARG A 214 21.54 -13.89 -20.40
N ASN A 215 22.38 -13.10 -21.06
CA ASN A 215 22.13 -12.46 -22.34
C ASN A 215 21.03 -11.37 -22.37
N PHE A 216 20.30 -11.10 -21.27
CA PHE A 216 19.37 -9.98 -21.21
C PHE A 216 20.11 -8.64 -21.37
N GLN A 217 19.62 -7.79 -22.26
CA GLN A 217 20.22 -6.50 -22.63
C GLN A 217 19.47 -5.34 -21.98
N VAL A 218 20.23 -4.44 -21.34
CA VAL A 218 19.68 -3.25 -20.67
C VAL A 218 19.86 -2.02 -21.55
N PRO A 219 18.79 -1.31 -21.96
CA PRO A 219 18.90 -0.07 -22.70
C PRO A 219 19.67 1.02 -21.91
N ALA A 220 20.53 1.75 -22.61
CA ALA A 220 21.15 2.97 -22.10
C ALA A 220 20.22 4.18 -22.26
N CYS A 221 20.50 5.28 -21.54
CA CYS A 221 19.78 6.54 -21.75
C CYS A 221 19.99 7.08 -23.18
N ARG A 222 18.90 7.28 -23.93
CA ARG A 222 18.92 7.77 -25.32
C ARG A 222 19.59 9.15 -25.50
N LYS A 223 19.70 9.98 -24.46
CA LYS A 223 20.31 11.32 -24.53
C LYS A 223 21.82 11.35 -24.27
N CYS A 224 22.40 10.36 -23.58
CA CYS A 224 23.80 10.43 -23.14
C CYS A 224 24.52 9.09 -22.97
N GLY A 225 23.87 7.94 -23.24
CA GLY A 225 24.44 6.62 -22.97
C GLY A 225 24.53 6.23 -21.49
N GLY A 226 24.12 7.11 -20.57
CA GLY A 226 24.20 6.89 -19.12
C GLY A 226 23.25 5.82 -18.58
N ILE A 227 23.56 5.35 -17.37
CA ILE A 227 22.77 4.34 -16.64
C ILE A 227 21.36 4.84 -16.35
N LEU A 228 20.36 3.99 -16.60
CA LEU A 228 18.97 4.20 -16.16
C LEU A 228 18.71 3.48 -14.83
N LYS A 229 18.07 4.16 -13.88
CA LYS A 229 17.56 3.63 -12.59
C LYS A 229 16.05 3.93 -12.49
N PRO A 230 15.21 3.05 -11.94
CA PRO A 230 13.85 3.44 -11.56
C PRO A 230 13.90 4.64 -10.60
N ASP A 231 12.84 5.45 -10.62
CA ASP A 231 12.59 6.53 -9.65
C ASP A 231 12.13 5.94 -8.30
N VAL A 232 12.91 5.00 -7.78
CA VAL A 232 12.68 4.30 -6.50
C VAL A 232 13.91 4.46 -5.61
N THR A 233 13.70 4.83 -4.35
CA THR A 233 14.72 4.83 -3.30
C THR A 233 15.04 3.37 -2.95
N PHE A 234 16.23 2.90 -3.28
CA PHE A 234 16.68 1.54 -2.95
C PHE A 234 17.18 1.46 -1.50
N PHE A 235 17.49 0.25 -1.01
CA PHE A 235 18.19 0.09 0.27
C PHE A 235 19.61 0.66 0.14
N GLY A 236 20.11 1.32 1.20
CA GLY A 236 21.32 2.14 1.12
C GLY A 236 21.26 3.35 0.15
N ASP A 237 20.08 3.72 -0.35
CA ASP A 237 19.81 5.00 -1.02
C ASP A 237 19.34 6.04 0.03
N THR A 238 19.11 7.29 -0.35
CA THR A 238 18.64 8.33 0.60
C THR A 238 17.56 9.20 -0.02
N VAL A 239 16.41 9.31 0.66
CA VAL A 239 15.35 10.25 0.30
C VAL A 239 15.89 11.68 0.41
N SER A 240 15.69 12.49 -0.65
CA SER A 240 16.21 13.85 -0.69
C SER A 240 15.70 14.69 0.49
N GLN A 241 16.61 15.45 1.12
CA GLN A 241 16.30 16.27 2.31
C GLN A 241 15.16 17.26 2.03
N GLU A 242 15.11 17.85 0.84
CA GLU A 242 13.99 18.70 0.37
C GLU A 242 12.63 17.98 0.49
N LYS A 243 12.51 16.73 0.02
CA LYS A 243 11.28 15.94 0.12
C LYS A 243 10.93 15.63 1.58
N VAL A 244 11.94 15.36 2.41
CA VAL A 244 11.76 15.12 3.86
C VAL A 244 11.27 16.39 4.56
N SER A 245 11.94 17.54 4.39
CA SER A 245 11.55 18.82 4.97
C SER A 245 10.16 19.28 4.52
N PHE A 246 9.80 19.05 3.25
CA PHE A 246 8.44 19.30 2.75
C PHE A 246 7.39 18.42 3.42
N VAL A 247 7.67 17.12 3.60
CA VAL A 247 6.78 16.19 4.33
C VAL A 247 6.63 16.62 5.80
N HIS A 248 7.72 17.02 6.46
CA HIS A 248 7.69 17.58 7.82
C HIS A 248 6.81 18.83 7.90
N GLN A 249 6.93 19.77 6.95
CA GLN A 249 6.09 20.96 6.90
C GLN A 249 4.61 20.58 6.78
N ARG A 250 4.26 19.65 5.90
CA ARG A 250 2.87 19.20 5.73
C ARG A 250 2.31 18.49 6.97
N LEU A 251 3.16 17.80 7.74
CA LEU A 251 2.78 17.23 9.03
C LEU A 251 2.55 18.32 10.10
N ALA A 252 3.44 19.31 10.18
CA ALA A 252 3.34 20.42 11.12
C ALA A 252 2.15 21.37 10.85
N GLU A 253 1.68 21.43 9.60
CA GLU A 253 0.46 22.15 9.22
C GLU A 253 -0.83 21.41 9.62
N SER A 254 -0.77 20.08 9.85
CA SER A 254 -1.93 19.22 10.10
C SER A 254 -2.45 19.28 11.55
N ASP A 255 -3.67 18.78 11.80
CA ASP A 255 -4.25 18.66 13.15
C ASP A 255 -4.40 17.23 13.66
N SER A 256 -4.30 16.25 12.77
CA SER A 256 -4.38 14.82 13.06
C SER A 256 -3.51 14.05 12.08
N MET A 257 -3.04 12.87 12.49
CA MET A 257 -2.35 11.92 11.64
C MET A 257 -3.10 10.58 11.58
N LEU A 258 -3.15 9.98 10.40
CA LEU A 258 -3.64 8.63 10.14
C LEU A 258 -2.50 7.83 9.49
N VAL A 259 -2.30 6.59 9.93
CA VAL A 259 -1.44 5.62 9.25
C VAL A 259 -2.32 4.48 8.72
N ALA A 260 -1.98 3.90 7.57
CA ALA A 260 -2.71 2.78 6.99
C ALA A 260 -1.76 1.80 6.27
N GLY A 261 -1.80 0.52 6.66
CA GLY A 261 -1.03 -0.54 5.99
C GLY A 261 0.51 -0.41 6.09
N SER A 262 1.04 0.35 7.06
CA SER A 262 2.48 0.42 7.34
C SER A 262 2.76 -0.09 8.75
N SER A 263 3.81 -0.89 8.90
CA SER A 263 4.25 -1.42 10.20
C SER A 263 5.34 -0.57 10.89
N MET A 264 5.66 0.60 10.33
CA MET A 264 6.57 1.62 10.88
C MET A 264 8.01 1.23 11.26
N GLN A 265 8.38 -0.05 11.17
CA GLN A 265 9.74 -0.55 11.39
C GLN A 265 10.80 0.06 10.46
N VAL A 266 10.40 0.63 9.31
CA VAL A 266 11.26 1.47 8.46
C VAL A 266 11.15 2.94 8.90
N SER A 267 11.55 3.21 10.14
CA SER A 267 11.56 4.56 10.71
C SER A 267 12.96 5.12 10.80
N ARG A 268 13.11 6.38 10.37
CA ARG A 268 14.06 7.43 10.80
C ARG A 268 13.86 8.76 10.05
N SER A 269 12.90 8.86 9.11
CA SER A 269 12.72 10.04 8.23
C SER A 269 11.49 10.93 8.54
N VAL A 270 10.62 10.53 9.48
CA VAL A 270 9.47 11.33 9.94
C VAL A 270 9.47 11.29 11.47
N PRO A 271 9.50 12.45 12.18
CA PRO A 271 9.52 12.47 13.62
C PRO A 271 8.15 12.07 14.18
N GLN A 272 8.17 11.29 15.26
CA GLN A 272 6.99 11.13 16.09
C GLN A 272 6.74 12.46 16.81
N THR A 273 5.63 13.09 16.47
CA THR A 273 4.91 14.07 17.32
C THR A 273 3.61 13.40 17.78
N ALA A 274 3.13 13.71 18.99
CA ALA A 274 2.07 12.94 19.64
C ALA A 274 0.74 12.97 18.87
N PHE A 275 0.48 11.91 18.09
CA PHE A 275 -0.71 11.75 17.26
C PHE A 275 -1.18 10.28 17.24
N LEU A 276 -2.37 10.06 16.70
CA LEU A 276 -2.97 8.74 16.50
C LEU A 276 -2.20 7.93 15.44
N LEU A 277 -2.10 6.60 15.61
CA LEU A 277 -1.39 5.74 14.68
C LEU A 277 -2.11 4.40 14.46
N LEU A 278 -2.92 4.37 13.41
CA LEU A 278 -3.68 3.20 12.98
C LEU A 278 -2.78 2.12 12.35
N CYS A 279 -2.03 1.40 13.20
CA CYS A 279 -1.36 0.16 12.81
C CYS A 279 -2.37 -0.98 12.63
N CYS A 280 -3.15 -0.89 11.53
CA CYS A 280 -4.14 -1.87 11.04
C CYS A 280 -3.46 -3.18 10.56
N TYR A 281 -2.64 -3.82 11.41
CA TYR A 281 -1.98 -5.08 11.07
C TYR A 281 -1.44 -5.83 12.28
N ALA A 282 -1.54 -7.17 12.23
CA ALA A 282 -0.98 -8.07 13.21
C ALA A 282 0.54 -8.28 12.99
N CYS A 283 1.36 -7.36 13.51
CA CYS A 283 2.80 -7.56 13.69
C CYS A 283 3.27 -6.65 14.83
N ASN A 284 4.27 -7.07 15.61
CA ASN A 284 4.81 -6.26 16.70
C ASN A 284 5.49 -5.00 16.14
N ASP A 285 4.84 -3.85 16.32
CA ASP A 285 5.44 -2.53 16.11
C ASP A 285 6.32 -2.21 17.34
N PRO A 286 7.64 -2.03 17.17
CA PRO A 286 8.55 -1.70 18.29
C PRO A 286 8.28 -0.32 18.92
N TRP A 287 7.38 0.48 18.36
CA TRP A 287 7.01 1.82 18.87
C TRP A 287 5.63 1.91 19.53
N SER A 288 4.96 0.77 19.76
CA SER A 288 3.60 0.69 20.34
C SER A 288 3.37 1.54 21.59
N HIS A 289 4.39 1.70 22.44
CA HIS A 289 4.36 2.52 23.66
C HIS A 289 4.18 4.04 23.44
N SER A 290 4.08 4.52 22.20
CA SER A 290 4.00 5.96 21.86
C SER A 290 2.69 6.41 21.18
N LEU A 291 1.68 5.53 21.12
CA LEU A 291 0.55 5.66 20.18
C LEU A 291 -0.81 5.90 20.88
N GLY A 292 -1.47 7.03 20.57
CA GLY A 292 -2.74 7.45 21.23
C GLY A 292 -3.94 6.49 21.07
N LEU A 293 -3.95 5.73 19.97
CA LEU A 293 -4.88 4.63 19.67
C LEU A 293 -4.18 3.76 18.62
N GLN A 294 -3.61 2.63 19.04
CA GLN A 294 -3.26 1.54 18.12
C GLN A 294 -4.55 0.87 17.63
N MET A 295 -4.50 0.14 16.51
CA MET A 295 -5.62 -0.69 16.08
C MET A 295 -5.22 -2.04 15.47
N ALA A 296 -4.97 -3.05 16.33
CA ALA A 296 -4.61 -4.42 15.93
C ALA A 296 -5.73 -5.47 16.10
N CYS A 297 -5.83 -6.39 15.14
CA CYS A 297 -6.58 -7.65 15.26
C CYS A 297 -5.69 -8.76 15.82
N GLY A 298 -5.98 -9.25 17.03
CA GLY A 298 -5.31 -10.41 17.63
C GLY A 298 -5.80 -11.76 17.07
N SER A 299 -5.07 -12.83 17.36
CA SER A 299 -5.39 -14.19 16.88
C SER A 299 -5.80 -15.13 18.02
N ASP A 300 -7.10 -15.43 18.14
CA ASP A 300 -7.55 -16.62 18.87
C ASP A 300 -8.93 -17.12 18.42
N GLN A 301 -9.09 -18.45 18.41
CA GLN A 301 -10.32 -19.23 18.15
C GLN A 301 -10.94 -19.19 16.72
N PRO A 302 -11.73 -20.24 16.32
CA PRO A 302 -11.92 -20.57 14.90
C PRO A 302 -13.16 -19.98 14.21
N LEU A 303 -13.04 -19.82 12.89
CA LEU A 303 -14.04 -19.27 11.97
C LEU A 303 -15.43 -19.94 12.02
N GLN A 304 -16.48 -19.13 12.18
CA GLN A 304 -17.81 -19.39 11.63
C GLN A 304 -18.38 -18.14 10.94
N SER A 305 -18.54 -18.25 9.61
CA SER A 305 -19.55 -17.60 8.75
C SER A 305 -20.09 -16.19 9.09
N PHE A 306 -19.93 -15.21 8.17
CA PHE A 306 -21.00 -14.81 7.21
C PHE A 306 -20.73 -13.54 6.36
N SER A 307 -21.48 -13.47 5.25
CA SER A 307 -22.02 -12.26 4.57
C SER A 307 -21.11 -11.10 4.14
N VAL A 308 -20.98 -10.97 2.80
CA VAL A 308 -20.66 -9.70 2.12
C VAL A 308 -21.83 -8.71 2.30
N PHE A 309 -21.53 -7.48 2.70
CA PHE A 309 -22.47 -6.35 2.64
C PHE A 309 -21.96 -5.23 1.72
N TYR A 310 -22.89 -4.70 0.91
CA TYR A 310 -22.73 -3.46 0.16
C TYR A 310 -23.57 -2.38 0.82
N PHE A 311 -23.09 -1.14 0.85
CA PHE A 311 -23.89 0.03 1.23
C PHE A 311 -23.84 1.09 0.13
N TYR A 312 -24.99 1.73 -0.10
CA TYR A 312 -25.22 2.71 -1.16
C TYR A 312 -26.20 3.77 -0.63
N SER A 313 -25.70 4.97 -0.32
CA SER A 313 -26.47 6.22 -0.18
C SER A 313 -25.48 7.38 -0.03
N GLY A 314 -25.91 8.60 -0.33
CA GLY A 314 -25.04 9.78 -0.29
C GLY A 314 -24.52 10.06 1.12
N TRP A 315 -23.21 10.34 1.23
CA TRP A 315 -22.47 10.52 2.49
C TRP A 315 -22.50 9.29 3.41
N ASN A 316 -21.69 8.26 3.11
CA ASN A 316 -20.93 7.49 4.10
C ASN A 316 -19.95 6.52 3.42
N LEU A 317 -18.92 6.12 4.15
CA LEU A 317 -17.72 5.53 3.58
C LEU A 317 -17.05 4.61 4.61
N ALA A 318 -17.26 3.29 4.50
CA ALA A 318 -16.95 2.34 5.58
C ALA A 318 -16.27 1.05 5.09
N LEU A 319 -15.10 0.76 5.66
CA LEU A 319 -14.43 -0.55 5.78
C LEU A 319 -13.14 -0.36 6.61
N TRP A 320 -12.87 -1.29 7.55
CA TRP A 320 -11.76 -1.26 8.54
C TRP A 320 -11.91 -0.14 9.62
N VAL A 321 -11.32 -0.14 10.83
CA VAL A 321 -10.07 -0.72 11.45
C VAL A 321 -10.29 -0.87 13.01
N THR A 322 -9.53 -1.67 13.81
CA THR A 322 -9.64 -1.89 15.32
C THR A 322 -8.41 -2.65 15.94
N CYS A 323 -7.84 -2.60 17.20
CA CYS A 323 -7.99 -2.04 18.61
C CYS A 323 -6.63 -1.66 19.36
N LEU A 324 -6.38 -0.82 20.42
CA LEU A 324 -6.93 0.42 21.09
C LEU A 324 -5.96 1.00 22.24
N GLY A 325 -5.64 2.34 22.38
CA GLY A 325 -5.39 3.06 23.70
C GLY A 325 -4.13 3.93 24.11
N PHE A 326 -4.34 5.21 24.57
CA PHE A 326 -3.57 6.13 25.50
C PHE A 326 -2.31 6.98 25.11
N LEU A 327 -2.06 8.10 25.85
CA LEU A 327 -1.15 9.25 25.53
C LEU A 327 0.11 9.41 26.43
N VAL A 328 1.28 9.73 25.84
CA VAL A 328 2.56 10.09 26.52
C VAL A 328 3.39 11.10 25.65
N PRO A 329 4.15 12.08 26.21
CA PRO A 329 4.97 13.04 25.44
C PRO A 329 6.38 12.53 25.05
N LEU A 330 7.07 13.28 24.18
CA LEU A 330 8.28 12.85 23.45
C LEU A 330 9.57 13.65 23.75
N LEU A 331 10.71 13.06 23.36
CA LEU A 331 12.06 13.66 23.30
C LEU A 331 12.65 13.52 21.87
N PRO A 332 13.65 14.32 21.46
CA PRO A 332 14.11 14.38 20.08
C PRO A 332 15.34 13.50 19.72
N ASP A 333 15.53 13.30 18.41
CA ASP A 333 16.79 13.28 17.63
C ASP A 333 17.24 12.02 16.83
N TYR A 334 17.90 12.35 15.70
CA TYR A 334 18.75 11.58 14.76
C TYR A 334 18.17 10.63 13.68
N PHE A 335 18.68 10.83 12.45
CA PHE A 335 18.19 10.30 11.17
C PHE A 335 19.23 9.38 10.50
N MET A 336 18.76 8.30 9.84
CA MET A 336 19.46 7.38 8.91
C MET A 336 18.55 6.15 8.68
N LEU A 337 18.23 5.81 7.43
CA LEU A 337 17.63 4.51 7.09
C LEU A 337 18.73 3.50 6.73
N LEU A 338 18.48 2.22 6.98
CA LEU A 338 19.37 1.08 6.67
C LEU A 338 18.78 0.24 5.53
#